data_AF-A0A6A3VVB1-F1
#
_entry.id   AF-A0A6A3VVB1-F1
#
_cell.length_a   1.000
_cell.length_b   1.000
_cell.length_c   1.000
_cell.angle_alpha   90.00
_cell.angle_beta   90.00
_cell.angle_gamma   90.00
#
_symmetry.space_group_name_H-M   'P 1'
#
loop_
_entity.id
_entity.type
_entity.pdbx_description
1 polymer ?
#
loop_
_entity_poly.entity_id
_entity_poly.type
_entity_poly.pdbx_seq_one_letter_code
_entity_poly.pdbx_strand_id
1 'polypeptide(L)'
;MLTAAIDHILGSVMNDATPDVMGIMAQHLKMDLGQKDVKARILDYFDCMEEVIEVHGLGKILKSNAKLKCKIIVENLRPGTLKDQVKRAIEYDPALKAVLHRLCDVVKQEAIKNQQAFDLYQRMDKRDSGNKDNRHKKQLGRDKKQFNYDKKQVINDKKQGHHDDRRPAQRPVHRKREEEGSIEGIFGEEEGWS
;
A
#
# COMPACT_ATOMS: atom_id res chain seq x y z
N MET A 1 6.50 -60.79 19.07
CA MET A 1 6.89 -61.07 17.67
C MET A 1 6.51 -59.94 16.73
N LEU A 2 5.29 -59.39 16.80
CA LEU A 2 4.86 -58.29 15.93
C LEU A 2 5.68 -56.99 16.10
N THR A 3 5.97 -56.58 17.34
CA THR A 3 6.75 -55.38 17.65
C THR A 3 8.18 -55.46 17.11
N ALA A 4 8.86 -56.58 17.33
CA ALA A 4 10.20 -56.82 16.79
C ALA A 4 10.23 -56.81 15.25
N ALA A 5 9.18 -57.28 14.59
CA ALA A 5 9.06 -57.22 13.14
C ALA A 5 8.81 -55.79 12.64
N ILE A 6 7.99 -55.00 13.35
CA ILE A 6 7.79 -53.58 13.06
C ILE A 6 9.09 -52.81 13.26
N ASP A 7 9.80 -53.01 14.37
CA ASP A 7 11.07 -52.36 14.66
C ASP A 7 12.16 -52.76 13.64
N HIS A 8 12.14 -54.02 13.17
CA HIS A 8 13.02 -54.50 12.11
C HIS A 8 12.69 -53.87 10.75
N ILE A 9 11.41 -53.74 10.40
CA ILE A 9 10.97 -53.07 9.16
C ILE A 9 11.27 -51.57 9.23
N LEU A 10 10.98 -50.92 10.35
CA LEU A 10 11.31 -49.52 10.59
C LEU A 10 12.83 -49.33 10.51
N GLY A 11 13.60 -50.23 11.13
CA GLY A 11 15.05 -50.22 11.10
C GLY A 11 15.66 -50.52 9.74
N SER A 12 15.07 -51.41 8.94
CA SER A 12 15.57 -51.79 7.60
C SER A 12 15.18 -50.76 6.53
N VAL A 13 13.93 -50.28 6.54
CA VAL A 13 13.44 -49.25 5.59
C VAL A 13 14.12 -47.90 5.85
N MET A 14 14.46 -47.57 7.10
CA MET A 14 15.17 -46.34 7.43
C MET A 14 16.70 -46.43 7.32
N ASN A 15 17.32 -47.64 7.34
CA ASN A 15 18.79 -47.77 7.26
C ASN A 15 19.34 -48.15 5.88
N ASP A 16 18.61 -48.88 5.02
CA ASP A 16 19.19 -49.38 3.75
C ASP A 16 19.05 -48.39 2.57
N ALA A 17 18.10 -47.46 2.64
CA ALA A 17 18.01 -46.35 1.69
C ALA A 17 18.62 -45.10 2.33
N THR A 18 19.62 -44.50 1.68
CA THR A 18 20.09 -43.16 2.09
C THR A 18 18.91 -42.21 1.94
N PRO A 19 18.37 -41.63 3.03
CA PRO A 19 17.20 -40.78 2.95
C PRO A 19 17.53 -39.54 2.12
N ASP A 20 16.61 -39.11 1.26
CA ASP A 20 16.73 -37.85 0.53
C ASP A 20 16.54 -36.68 1.50
N VAL A 21 17.62 -36.34 2.20
CA VAL A 21 17.66 -35.27 3.21
C VAL A 21 17.19 -33.94 2.62
N MET A 22 17.57 -33.63 1.36
CA MET A 22 17.18 -32.36 0.74
C MET A 22 15.69 -32.34 0.39
N GLY A 23 15.15 -33.44 -0.12
CA GLY A 23 13.72 -33.59 -0.40
C GLY A 23 12.86 -33.49 0.86
N ILE A 24 13.24 -34.20 1.92
CA ILE A 24 12.54 -34.14 3.22
C ILE A 24 12.54 -32.70 3.77
N MET A 25 13.70 -32.05 3.77
CA MET A 25 13.80 -30.66 4.24
C MET A 25 12.97 -29.72 3.38
N ALA A 26 12.99 -29.84 2.05
CA ALA A 26 12.18 -28.99 1.18
C ALA A 26 10.67 -29.14 1.39
N GLN A 27 10.22 -30.30 1.83
CA GLN A 27 8.80 -30.57 2.10
C GLN A 27 8.36 -30.04 3.48
N HIS A 28 9.21 -30.20 4.50
CA HIS A 28 8.82 -29.98 5.89
C HIS A 28 9.39 -28.68 6.51
N LEU A 29 10.58 -28.23 6.09
CA LEU A 29 11.20 -27.02 6.63
C LEU A 29 10.66 -25.77 5.93
N LYS A 30 9.74 -25.06 6.61
CA LYS A 30 9.10 -23.84 6.09
C LYS A 30 9.26 -22.68 7.06
N MET A 31 9.50 -21.49 6.50
CA MET A 31 9.50 -20.26 7.27
C MET A 31 8.09 -19.65 7.28
N ASP A 32 7.57 -19.33 8.46
CA ASP A 32 6.27 -18.68 8.60
C ASP A 32 6.35 -17.18 8.27
N LEU A 33 5.97 -16.79 7.06
CA LEU A 33 5.95 -15.40 6.63
C LEU A 33 4.81 -14.57 7.27
N GLY A 34 3.84 -15.21 7.94
CA GLY A 34 2.77 -14.54 8.68
C GLY A 34 3.26 -13.95 10.01
N GLN A 35 4.33 -14.50 10.58
CA GLN A 35 4.97 -13.99 11.79
C GLN A 35 5.57 -12.59 11.52
N LYS A 36 5.06 -11.59 12.25
CA LYS A 36 5.46 -10.17 12.09
C LYS A 36 6.81 -9.87 12.73
N ASP A 37 7.12 -10.54 13.85
CA ASP A 37 8.44 -10.42 14.47
C ASP A 37 9.46 -11.24 13.68
N VAL A 38 10.33 -10.54 12.96
CA VAL A 38 11.39 -11.14 12.14
C VAL A 38 12.31 -12.03 12.97
N LYS A 39 12.62 -11.66 14.21
CA LYS A 39 13.52 -12.43 15.05
C LYS A 39 12.86 -13.74 15.47
N ALA A 40 11.61 -13.68 15.92
CA ALA A 40 10.83 -14.87 16.25
C ALA A 40 10.72 -15.79 15.03
N ARG A 41 10.35 -15.25 13.85
CA ARG A 41 10.26 -16.01 12.59
C ARG A 41 11.53 -16.79 12.24
N ILE A 42 12.70 -16.22 12.50
CA ILE A 42 13.99 -16.86 12.21
C ILE A 42 14.33 -17.92 13.25
N LEU A 43 14.02 -17.66 14.53
CA LEU A 43 14.20 -18.65 15.59
C LEU A 43 13.28 -19.85 15.34
N ASP A 44 12.00 -19.62 15.09
CA ASP A 44 11.01 -20.65 14.75
C ASP A 44 11.46 -21.48 13.53
N TYR A 45 12.10 -20.85 12.55
CA TYR A 45 12.66 -21.55 11.39
C TYR A 45 13.83 -22.48 11.76
N PHE A 46 14.73 -22.06 12.65
CA PHE A 46 15.82 -22.91 13.10
C PHE A 46 15.33 -24.04 14.02
N ASP A 47 14.35 -23.75 14.88
CA ASP A 47 13.72 -24.75 15.74
C ASP A 47 12.96 -25.79 14.90
N CYS A 48 12.21 -25.36 13.87
CA CYS A 48 11.56 -26.24 12.90
C CYS A 48 12.58 -27.14 12.17
N MET A 49 13.79 -26.64 11.87
CA MET A 49 14.82 -27.48 11.28
C MET A 49 15.26 -28.61 12.23
N GLU A 50 15.52 -28.30 13.51
CA GLU A 50 15.91 -29.33 14.48
C GLU A 50 14.75 -30.32 14.75
N GLU A 51 13.49 -29.85 14.76
CA GLU A 51 12.30 -30.71 14.85
C GLU A 51 12.21 -31.69 13.65
N VAL A 52 12.39 -31.20 12.42
CA VAL A 52 12.39 -32.05 11.22
C VAL A 52 13.55 -33.06 11.27
N ILE A 53 14.71 -32.67 11.79
CA ILE A 53 15.86 -33.57 11.98
C ILE A 53 15.51 -34.70 12.96
N GLU A 54 14.80 -34.38 14.04
CA GLU A 54 14.40 -35.33 15.07
C GLU A 54 13.32 -36.29 14.55
N VAL A 55 12.22 -35.77 14.01
CA VAL A 55 11.07 -36.54 13.52
C VAL A 55 11.46 -37.54 12.44
N HIS A 56 12.36 -37.14 11.53
CA HIS A 56 12.80 -38.00 10.42
C HIS A 56 14.09 -38.79 10.72
N GLY A 57 14.59 -38.76 11.96
CA GLY A 57 15.78 -39.52 12.35
C GLY A 57 17.07 -39.09 11.63
N LEU A 58 17.14 -37.87 11.10
CA LEU A 58 18.27 -37.36 10.31
C LEU A 58 19.46 -36.93 11.18
N GLY A 59 19.31 -37.00 12.50
CA GLY A 59 20.31 -36.56 13.46
C GLY A 59 21.69 -37.18 13.22
N LYS A 60 21.79 -38.48 12.95
CA LYS A 60 23.07 -39.17 12.68
C LYS A 60 23.80 -38.61 11.45
N ILE A 61 23.06 -38.27 10.38
CA ILE A 61 23.60 -37.78 9.12
C ILE A 61 24.07 -36.33 9.26
N LEU A 62 23.30 -35.52 10.00
CA LEU A 62 23.52 -34.07 10.08
C LEU A 62 24.37 -33.63 11.27
N LYS A 63 24.57 -34.46 12.31
CA LYS A 63 25.31 -34.12 13.54
C LYS A 63 26.70 -33.54 13.26
N SER A 64 27.44 -34.14 12.34
CA SER A 64 28.82 -33.73 12.01
C SER A 64 28.93 -33.06 10.64
N ASN A 65 27.82 -32.88 9.92
CA ASN A 65 27.83 -32.36 8.55
C ASN A 65 27.36 -30.90 8.50
N ALA A 66 28.19 -30.00 9.02
CA ALA A 66 27.91 -28.56 9.02
C ALA A 66 27.67 -28.02 7.61
N LYS A 67 28.38 -28.52 6.59
CA LYS A 67 28.19 -28.12 5.19
C LYS A 67 26.80 -28.43 4.67
N LEU A 68 26.29 -29.64 4.98
CA LEU A 68 24.94 -30.02 4.58
C LEU A 68 23.89 -29.22 5.34
N LYS A 69 24.07 -28.99 6.65
CA LYS A 69 23.19 -28.10 7.44
C LYS A 69 23.13 -26.69 6.83
N CYS A 70 24.28 -26.11 6.49
CA CYS A 70 24.36 -24.81 5.82
C CYS A 70 23.60 -24.79 4.49
N LYS A 71 23.76 -25.84 3.67
CA LYS A 71 23.06 -25.97 2.38
C LYS A 71 21.53 -26.06 2.57
N ILE A 72 21.07 -26.86 3.53
CA ILE A 72 19.65 -27.02 3.86
C ILE A 72 19.03 -25.68 4.25
N ILE A 73 19.69 -24.92 5.12
CA ILE A 73 19.23 -23.60 5.54
C ILE A 73 19.06 -22.71 4.30
N VAL A 74 20.13 -22.51 3.52
CA VAL A 74 20.13 -21.57 2.40
C VAL A 74 19.10 -21.94 1.33
N GLU A 75 18.94 -23.22 1.02
CA GLU A 75 18.00 -23.63 -0.02
C GLU A 75 16.53 -23.48 0.38
N ASN A 76 16.23 -23.59 1.68
CA ASN A 76 14.87 -23.51 2.22
C ASN A 76 14.50 -22.13 2.79
N LEU A 77 15.39 -21.13 2.69
CA LEU A 77 15.06 -19.77 3.06
C LEU A 77 13.92 -19.19 2.22
N ARG A 78 13.06 -18.43 2.89
CA ARG A 78 12.01 -17.61 2.30
C ARG A 78 12.00 -16.25 3.02
N PRO A 79 11.58 -15.15 2.36
CA PRO A 79 11.25 -15.04 0.94
C PRO A 79 12.48 -15.22 0.03
N GLY A 80 12.27 -15.33 -1.29
CA GLY A 80 13.38 -15.52 -2.26
C GLY A 80 14.45 -14.43 -2.18
N THR A 81 14.05 -13.18 -1.87
CA THR A 81 15.01 -12.07 -1.72
C THR A 81 16.01 -12.29 -0.59
N LEU A 82 15.58 -12.87 0.53
CA LEU A 82 16.46 -13.24 1.65
C LEU A 82 17.43 -14.35 1.23
N LYS A 83 16.92 -15.37 0.52
CA LYS A 83 17.74 -16.45 -0.02
C LYS A 83 18.85 -15.90 -0.93
N ASP A 84 18.51 -14.97 -1.82
CA ASP A 84 19.49 -14.37 -2.75
C ASP A 84 20.52 -13.50 -2.02
N GLN A 85 20.11 -12.75 -0.99
CA GLN A 85 21.03 -11.96 -0.16
C GLN A 85 22.05 -12.86 0.55
N VAL A 86 21.59 -13.95 1.15
CA VAL A 86 22.47 -14.91 1.83
C VAL A 86 23.37 -15.64 0.83
N LYS A 87 22.88 -15.99 -0.37
CA LYS A 87 23.73 -16.55 -1.44
C LYS A 87 24.84 -15.59 -1.86
N ARG A 88 24.54 -14.30 -2.03
CA ARG A 88 25.57 -13.27 -2.30
C ARG A 88 26.60 -13.13 -1.17
N ALA A 89 26.15 -13.19 0.09
CA ALA A 89 27.07 -13.17 1.23
C ALA A 89 28.02 -14.38 1.22
N ILE A 90 27.51 -15.54 0.84
CA ILE A 90 28.30 -16.77 0.66
C ILE A 90 29.27 -16.70 -0.53
N GLU A 91 28.90 -16.00 -1.60
CA GLU A 91 29.80 -15.77 -2.74
C GLU A 91 30.98 -14.87 -2.34
N TYR A 92 30.72 -13.86 -1.50
CA TYR A 92 31.76 -12.99 -0.95
C TYR A 92 32.64 -13.71 0.08
N ASP A 93 32.05 -14.54 0.94
CA ASP A 93 32.76 -15.34 1.93
C ASP A 93 32.36 -16.83 1.86
N PRO A 94 33.09 -17.63 1.05
CA PRO A 94 32.81 -19.06 0.88
C PRO A 94 32.93 -19.89 2.17
N ALA A 95 33.63 -19.40 3.21
CA ALA A 95 33.78 -20.12 4.47
C ALA A 95 32.43 -20.30 5.19
N LEU A 96 31.46 -19.41 4.93
CA LEU A 96 30.09 -19.51 5.45
C LEU A 96 29.38 -20.82 5.08
N LYS A 97 29.78 -21.47 3.97
CA LYS A 97 29.22 -22.78 3.57
C LYS A 97 29.58 -23.91 4.54
N ALA A 98 30.59 -23.73 5.39
CA ALA A 98 31.08 -24.75 6.31
C ALA A 98 30.97 -24.38 7.79
N VAL A 99 30.63 -23.12 8.10
CA VAL A 99 30.56 -22.61 9.48
C VAL A 99 29.11 -22.24 9.82
N LEU A 100 28.41 -23.19 10.46
CA LEU A 100 26.98 -23.10 10.73
C LEU A 100 26.59 -21.87 11.56
N HIS A 101 27.25 -21.62 12.70
CA HIS A 101 26.91 -20.50 13.58
C HIS A 101 27.02 -19.16 12.84
N ARG A 102 28.13 -18.96 12.11
CA ARG A 102 28.38 -17.74 11.35
C ARG A 102 27.35 -17.55 10.23
N LEU A 103 26.95 -18.62 9.55
CA LEU A 103 25.86 -18.57 8.58
C LEU A 103 24.53 -18.18 9.24
N CYS A 104 24.19 -18.76 10.38
CA CYS A 104 22.96 -18.41 11.10
C CYS A 104 22.94 -16.93 11.51
N ASP A 105 24.08 -16.37 11.91
CA ASP A 105 24.20 -14.93 12.20
C ASP A 105 23.97 -14.07 10.96
N VAL A 106 24.55 -14.45 9.81
CA VAL A 106 24.33 -13.77 8.53
C VAL A 106 22.86 -13.84 8.13
N VAL A 107 22.21 -15.00 8.25
CA VAL A 107 20.77 -15.16 7.98
C VAL A 107 19.95 -14.22 8.86
N LYS A 108 20.23 -14.16 10.16
CA LYS A 108 19.56 -13.25 11.10
C LYS A 108 19.70 -11.78 10.65
N GLN A 109 20.92 -11.36 10.31
CA GLN A 109 21.19 -9.98 9.89
C GLN A 109 20.52 -9.62 8.57
N GLU A 110 20.66 -10.47 7.54
CA GLU A 110 20.07 -10.21 6.22
C GLU A 110 18.54 -10.23 6.27
N ALA A 111 17.94 -11.10 7.08
CA ALA A 111 16.48 -11.11 7.24
C ALA A 111 15.95 -9.82 7.89
N ILE A 112 16.66 -9.25 8.86
CA ILE A 112 16.31 -7.95 9.45
C ILE A 112 16.40 -6.84 8.40
N LYS A 113 17.50 -6.77 7.65
CA LYS A 113 17.68 -5.78 6.57
C LYS A 113 16.61 -5.93 5.49
N ASN A 114 16.30 -7.17 5.09
CA ASN A 114 15.28 -7.46 4.09
C ASN A 114 13.89 -6.99 4.55
N GLN A 115 13.53 -7.22 5.82
CA GLN A 115 12.27 -6.71 6.36
C GLN A 115 12.24 -5.18 6.41
N GLN A 116 13.32 -4.54 6.87
CA GLN A 116 13.41 -3.08 6.92
C GLN A 116 13.24 -2.44 5.53
N ALA A 117 13.87 -3.03 4.51
CA ALA A 117 13.71 -2.61 3.13
C ALA A 117 12.25 -2.76 2.67
N PHE A 118 11.63 -3.91 2.93
CA PHE A 118 10.23 -4.16 2.58
C PHE A 118 9.26 -3.17 3.26
N ASP A 119 9.45 -2.91 4.55
CA ASP A 119 8.62 -1.96 5.31
C ASP A 119 8.77 -0.53 4.78
N LEU A 120 9.99 -0.15 4.37
CA LEU A 120 10.26 1.15 3.76
C LEU A 120 9.54 1.30 2.41
N TYR A 121 9.62 0.27 1.55
CA TYR A 121 8.90 0.23 0.27
C TYR A 121 7.39 0.35 0.48
N GLN A 122 6.81 -0.37 1.43
CA GLN A 122 5.39 -0.24 1.76
C GLN A 122 5.00 1.16 2.24
N ARG A 123 5.86 1.83 3.02
CA ARG A 123 5.62 3.21 3.48
C ARG A 123 5.71 4.22 2.34
N MET A 124 6.53 3.98 1.33
CA MET A 124 6.62 4.84 0.14
C MET A 124 5.38 4.70 -0.74
N ASP A 125 4.93 3.47 -1.00
CA ASP A 125 3.76 3.20 -1.83
C ASP A 125 2.47 3.81 -1.25
N LYS A 126 2.28 3.70 0.08
CA LYS A 126 1.16 4.33 0.81
C LYS A 126 1.18 5.86 0.76
N ARG A 127 2.36 6.49 0.68
CA ARG A 127 2.48 7.96 0.58
C ARG A 127 2.07 8.46 -0.80
N ASP A 128 2.40 7.74 -1.86
CA ASP A 128 2.06 8.17 -3.23
C ASP A 128 0.57 7.95 -3.55
N SER A 129 0.00 6.84 -3.05
CA SER A 129 -1.44 6.55 -3.16
C SER A 129 -2.29 7.51 -2.31
N GLY A 130 -1.92 7.79 -1.05
CA GLY A 130 -2.61 8.78 -0.22
C GLY A 130 -2.60 10.21 -0.80
N ASN A 131 -1.56 10.58 -1.56
CA ASN A 131 -1.48 11.86 -2.25
C ASN A 131 -2.35 11.94 -3.52
N LYS A 132 -2.62 10.81 -4.19
CA LYS A 132 -3.57 10.74 -5.31
C LYS A 132 -5.03 10.84 -4.82
N ASP A 133 -5.37 10.16 -3.74
CA ASP A 133 -6.71 10.24 -3.12
C ASP A 133 -7.03 11.66 -2.62
N ASN A 134 -6.07 12.30 -1.94
CA ASN A 134 -6.26 13.68 -1.50
C ASN A 134 -6.39 14.68 -2.66
N ARG A 135 -5.70 14.46 -3.79
CA ARG A 135 -5.88 15.28 -4.99
C ARG A 135 -7.27 15.09 -5.61
N HIS A 136 -7.75 13.86 -5.74
CA HIS A 136 -9.11 13.57 -6.22
C HIS A 136 -10.19 14.20 -5.31
N LYS A 137 -10.03 14.09 -3.99
CA LYS A 137 -10.99 14.66 -3.02
C LYS A 137 -10.98 16.20 -3.03
N LYS A 138 -9.81 16.82 -3.22
CA LYS A 138 -9.67 18.28 -3.33
C LYS A 138 -10.23 18.81 -4.65
N GLN A 139 -10.12 18.04 -5.74
CA GLN A 139 -10.70 18.37 -7.04
C GLN A 139 -12.23 18.27 -7.02
N LEU A 140 -12.78 17.14 -6.53
CA LEU A 140 -14.23 16.98 -6.31
C LEU A 140 -14.82 18.06 -5.37
N GLY A 141 -14.07 18.48 -4.35
CA GLY A 141 -14.45 19.57 -3.46
C GLY A 141 -14.43 20.96 -4.13
N ARG A 142 -13.54 21.17 -5.11
CA ARG A 142 -13.45 22.40 -5.91
C ARG A 142 -14.58 22.46 -6.94
N ASP A 143 -14.87 21.35 -7.61
CA ASP A 143 -15.98 21.22 -8.58
C ASP A 143 -17.34 21.42 -7.90
N LYS A 144 -17.55 20.83 -6.70
CA LYS A 144 -18.77 21.08 -5.91
C LYS A 144 -18.92 22.54 -5.48
N LYS A 145 -17.82 23.20 -5.14
CA LYS A 145 -17.84 24.63 -4.82
C LYS A 145 -18.24 25.44 -6.04
N GLN A 146 -17.58 25.21 -7.19
CA GLN A 146 -17.84 25.90 -8.44
C GLN A 146 -19.30 25.77 -8.90
N PHE A 147 -19.84 24.54 -8.88
CA PHE A 147 -21.25 24.28 -9.19
C PHE A 147 -22.22 25.04 -8.27
N ASN A 148 -21.85 25.23 -7.00
CA ASN A 148 -22.67 25.94 -6.02
C ASN A 148 -22.57 27.48 -6.17
N TYR A 149 -21.44 28.01 -6.64
CA TYR A 149 -21.30 29.42 -7.02
C TYR A 149 -22.12 29.73 -8.27
N ASP A 150 -22.02 28.91 -9.32
CA ASP A 150 -22.81 29.07 -10.56
C ASP A 150 -24.31 28.97 -10.28
N LYS A 151 -24.74 28.00 -9.47
CA LYS A 151 -26.15 27.88 -9.06
C LYS A 151 -26.65 29.12 -8.30
N LYS A 152 -25.81 29.73 -7.46
CA LYS A 152 -26.16 30.97 -6.75
C LYS A 152 -26.25 32.17 -7.68
N GLN A 153 -25.41 32.28 -8.71
CA GLN A 153 -25.51 33.34 -9.71
C GLN A 153 -26.81 33.21 -10.51
N VAL A 154 -27.14 32.02 -11.01
CA VAL A 154 -28.39 31.78 -11.75
C VAL A 154 -29.65 32.10 -10.93
N ILE A 155 -29.61 31.88 -9.60
CA ILE A 155 -30.72 32.24 -8.70
C ILE A 155 -30.77 33.76 -8.45
N ASN A 156 -29.63 34.45 -8.40
CA ASN A 156 -29.57 35.90 -8.24
C ASN A 156 -30.03 36.63 -9.51
N ASP A 157 -29.65 36.16 -10.69
CA ASP A 157 -30.11 36.71 -11.98
C ASP A 157 -31.63 36.57 -12.12
N LYS A 158 -32.20 35.44 -11.68
CA LYS A 158 -33.67 35.26 -11.61
C LYS A 158 -34.36 36.17 -10.60
N LYS A 159 -33.66 36.68 -9.58
CA LYS A 159 -34.22 37.63 -8.60
C LYS A 159 -34.09 39.09 -9.04
N GLN A 160 -33.08 39.43 -9.84
CA GLN A 160 -32.90 40.78 -10.40
C GLN A 160 -33.79 41.04 -11.63
N GLY A 161 -34.28 40.00 -12.31
CA GLY A 161 -35.26 40.14 -13.41
C GLY A 161 -36.70 40.50 -13.00
N HIS A 162 -36.98 40.75 -11.71
CA HIS A 162 -38.32 41.11 -11.22
C HIS A 162 -38.33 42.45 -10.46
N HIS A 163 -37.45 43.40 -10.85
CA HIS A 163 -37.60 44.77 -10.40
C HIS A 163 -36.98 45.72 -11.43
N ASP A 164 -37.69 45.97 -12.54
CA ASP A 164 -37.75 47.29 -13.18
C ASP A 164 -38.64 47.24 -14.43
N ASP A 165 -39.94 47.39 -14.20
CA ASP A 165 -40.90 47.81 -15.23
C ASP A 165 -41.75 48.96 -14.68
N ARG A 166 -41.10 50.12 -14.48
CA ARG A 166 -41.77 51.44 -14.57
C ARG A 166 -40.82 52.47 -15.16
N ARG A 167 -40.57 52.35 -16.46
CA ARG A 167 -40.12 53.47 -17.29
C ARG A 167 -41.36 54.29 -17.68
N PRO A 168 -41.43 55.62 -17.45
CA PRO A 168 -42.50 56.41 -18.02
C PRO A 168 -42.31 56.52 -19.54
N ALA A 169 -43.43 56.38 -20.25
CA ALA A 169 -43.51 56.31 -21.70
C ALA A 169 -43.04 57.59 -22.39
N GLN A 170 -42.10 57.47 -23.34
CA GLN A 170 -42.03 58.38 -24.48
C GLN A 170 -42.76 57.72 -25.65
N ARG A 171 -43.91 58.28 -26.03
CA ARG A 171 -44.58 57.94 -27.29
C ARG A 171 -44.24 58.98 -28.36
N PRO A 172 -44.14 58.57 -29.64
CA PRO A 172 -43.64 59.41 -30.71
C PRO A 172 -44.69 60.42 -31.19
N VAL A 173 -44.18 61.55 -31.67
CA VAL A 173 -44.91 62.63 -32.32
C VAL A 173 -45.72 62.09 -33.51
N HIS A 174 -47.05 62.17 -33.42
CA HIS A 174 -47.94 62.02 -34.56
C HIS A 174 -48.14 63.39 -35.22
N ARG A 175 -47.83 63.44 -36.52
CA ARG A 175 -48.16 64.53 -37.44
C ARG A 175 -49.69 64.66 -37.51
N LYS A 176 -50.25 65.78 -37.05
CA LYS A 176 -51.60 66.22 -37.45
C LYS A 176 -51.62 67.73 -37.67
N ARG A 177 -52.21 68.03 -38.82
CA ARG A 177 -52.54 69.26 -39.53
C ARG A 177 -53.43 70.22 -38.73
N GLU A 178 -53.20 71.55 -38.94
CA GLU A 178 -54.08 72.75 -38.79
C GLU A 178 -54.88 72.86 -37.46
N GLU A 179 -55.01 73.98 -36.72
CA GLU A 179 -55.25 75.39 -37.02
C GLU A 179 -55.20 76.19 -35.68
N GLU A 180 -54.76 77.46 -35.76
CA GLU A 180 -55.13 78.68 -35.01
C GLU A 180 -55.33 78.79 -33.46
N GLY A 181 -54.90 79.94 -32.92
CA GLY A 181 -55.44 80.60 -31.70
C GLY A 181 -54.53 80.49 -30.46
N SER A 182 -53.61 81.42 -30.18
CA SER A 182 -53.77 82.75 -29.53
C SER A 182 -53.92 82.74 -28.00
N ILE A 183 -53.14 83.65 -27.38
CA ILE A 183 -53.28 84.36 -26.09
C ILE A 183 -52.54 83.84 -24.83
N GLU A 184 -51.44 84.56 -24.54
CA GLU A 184 -50.92 85.19 -23.31
C GLU A 184 -51.26 84.72 -21.87
N GLY A 185 -50.28 84.97 -20.97
CA GLY A 185 -50.43 85.15 -19.51
C GLY A 185 -49.40 84.34 -18.70
N ILE A 186 -48.21 84.84 -18.33
CA ILE A 186 -47.85 85.83 -17.29
C ILE A 186 -48.01 85.32 -15.83
N PHE A 187 -46.91 85.48 -15.06
CA PHE A 187 -46.73 85.46 -13.59
C PHE A 187 -46.75 84.09 -12.87
N GLY A 188 -45.94 83.84 -11.84
CA GLY A 188 -45.09 84.72 -11.05
C GLY A 188 -44.29 83.92 -10.00
N GLU A 189 -43.25 84.58 -9.50
CA GLU A 189 -42.38 84.19 -8.39
C GLU A 189 -43.14 84.08 -7.05
N GLU A 190 -42.49 83.45 -6.06
CA GLU A 190 -42.35 83.84 -4.63
C GLU A 190 -42.02 82.58 -3.82
N GLU A 191 -40.80 82.45 -3.27
CA GLU A 191 -40.31 83.04 -2.01
C GLU A 191 -41.07 82.49 -0.77
N GLY A 192 -40.33 82.07 0.26
CA GLY A 192 -40.93 81.56 1.48
C GLY A 192 -39.93 81.02 2.50
N TRP A 193 -39.26 81.95 3.16
CA TRP A 193 -38.40 81.79 4.33
C TRP A 193 -39.19 81.30 5.55
N SER A 194 -38.58 80.51 6.44
CA SER A 194 -38.14 80.96 7.77
C SER A 194 -37.47 79.84 8.57
#